data_AF-A0A6M1YLX2-F1
#
_entry.id   AF-A0A6M1YLX2-F1
#
_cell.length_a   1.000
_cell.length_b   1.000
_cell.length_c   1.000
_cell.angle_alpha   90.00
_cell.angle_beta   90.00
_cell.angle_gamma   90.00
#
_symmetry.space_group_name_H-M   'P 1'
#
loop_
_entity.id
_entity.type
_entity.pdbx_description
1 polymer ?
#
loop_
_entity_poly.entity_id
_entity_poly.type
_entity_poly.pdbx_seq_one_letter_code
_entity_poly.pdbx_strand_id
1 'polypeptide(L)'
;MPTISQLVKNGRKRKKSRSKSPALVKCPQRRGVCVQVKTKTPKKPNSALRKVAWVRLSNGKEVIAYIPGEGHNLQEHSIVLVRGGQVKDLPGVRYHI
;
A
#
# COMPACT_ATOMS: atom_id res chain seq x y z
N MET A 1 26.24 19.32 -19.99
CA MET A 1 26.86 19.40 -18.66
C MET A 1 26.78 20.85 -18.21
N PRO A 2 26.22 21.20 -17.04
CA PRO A 2 26.03 22.60 -16.66
C PRO A 2 27.36 23.28 -16.30
N THR A 3 27.52 24.55 -16.65
CA THR A 3 28.69 25.36 -16.32
C THR A 3 28.70 25.75 -14.84
N ILE A 4 29.87 26.14 -14.30
CA ILE A 4 29.99 26.59 -12.90
C ILE A 4 29.10 27.80 -12.63
N SER A 5 29.03 28.77 -13.56
CA SER A 5 28.15 29.93 -13.44
C SER A 5 26.67 29.58 -13.40
N GLN A 6 26.24 28.53 -14.13
CA GLN A 6 24.86 28.01 -14.04
C GLN A 6 24.59 27.36 -12.69
N LEU A 7 25.56 26.66 -12.10
CA LEU A 7 25.42 26.04 -10.77
C LEU A 7 25.43 27.06 -9.64
N VAL A 8 26.18 28.16 -9.79
CA VAL A 8 26.20 29.28 -8.83
C VAL A 8 24.86 30.04 -8.87
N LYS A 9 24.30 30.29 -10.05
CA LYS A 9 22.96 30.91 -10.19
C LYS A 9 21.84 29.96 -9.75
N ASN A 10 21.91 28.70 -10.15
CA ASN A 10 20.90 27.68 -9.89
C ASN A 10 21.57 26.38 -9.38
N GLY A 11 21.62 26.25 -8.05
CA GLY A 11 22.14 25.06 -7.39
C GLY A 11 21.38 23.78 -7.77
N ARG A 12 22.08 22.63 -7.73
CA ARG A 12 21.45 21.32 -8.00
C ARG A 12 20.41 21.00 -6.92
N LYS A 13 19.23 20.56 -7.35
CA LYS A 13 18.18 20.08 -6.46
C LYS A 13 18.17 18.55 -6.40
N ARG A 14 18.14 17.98 -5.19
CA ARG A 14 17.95 16.54 -5.00
C ARG A 14 16.51 16.16 -5.41
N LYS A 15 16.37 15.05 -6.13
CA LYS A 15 15.04 14.51 -6.47
C LYS A 15 14.37 13.98 -5.20
N LYS A 16 13.14 14.42 -4.92
CA LYS A 16 12.34 13.91 -3.80
C LYS A 16 11.75 12.55 -4.16
N SER A 17 11.94 11.55 -3.31
CA SER A 17 11.27 10.24 -3.45
C SER A 17 9.94 10.22 -2.70
N ARG A 18 8.97 9.45 -3.20
CA ARG A 18 7.69 9.22 -2.53
C ARG A 18 7.70 7.82 -1.90
N SER A 19 7.13 7.70 -0.71
CA SER A 19 6.97 6.39 -0.06
C SER A 19 5.99 5.52 -0.87
N LYS A 20 6.31 4.23 -0.99
CA LYS A 20 5.42 3.23 -1.58
C LYS A 20 4.18 2.97 -0.71
N SER A 21 4.28 3.25 0.60
CA SER A 21 3.24 2.99 1.60
C SER A 21 2.88 4.28 2.37
N PRO A 22 2.24 5.26 1.71
CA PRO A 22 1.96 6.57 2.31
C PRO A 22 0.94 6.52 3.47
N ALA A 23 0.08 5.50 3.55
CA ALA A 23 -0.93 5.40 4.60
C ALA A 23 -0.35 4.98 5.96
N LEU A 24 0.84 4.38 5.99
CA LEU A 24 1.50 3.98 7.24
C LEU A 24 2.22 5.14 7.93
N VAL A 25 2.43 6.28 7.27
CA VAL A 25 3.05 7.48 7.86
C VAL A 25 4.37 7.15 8.60
N LYS A 26 5.28 6.44 7.92
CA LYS A 26 6.58 5.98 8.43
C LYS A 26 6.52 4.98 9.61
N CYS A 27 5.35 4.49 10.01
CA CYS A 27 5.24 3.34 10.90
C CYS A 27 5.50 2.03 10.14
N PRO A 28 6.12 1.01 10.78
CA PRO A 28 6.31 -0.29 10.14
C PRO A 28 4.97 -1.02 9.91
N GLN A 29 4.06 -0.91 10.87
CA GLN A 29 2.74 -1.51 10.87
C GLN A 29 1.72 -0.52 11.45
N ARG A 30 0.44 -0.70 11.13
CA ARG A 30 -0.64 0.08 11.73
C ARG A 30 -1.89 -0.76 11.94
N ARG A 31 -2.52 -0.63 13.11
CA ARG A 31 -3.80 -1.26 13.41
C ARG A 31 -4.90 -0.66 12.54
N GLY A 32 -5.83 -1.48 12.09
CA GLY A 32 -7.04 -1.07 11.40
C GLY A 32 -8.21 -2.03 11.61
N VAL A 33 -9.38 -1.62 11.14
CA VAL A 33 -10.62 -2.38 11.21
C VAL A 33 -11.07 -2.70 9.79
N CYS A 34 -11.40 -3.97 9.52
CA CYS A 34 -11.94 -4.39 8.23
C CYS A 34 -13.34 -3.79 8.02
N VAL A 35 -13.50 -2.98 6.98
CA VAL A 35 -14.80 -2.47 6.53
C VAL A 35 -15.50 -3.54 5.71
N GLN A 36 -14.76 -4.20 4.82
CA GLN A 36 -15.33 -5.20 3.93
C GLN A 36 -14.25 -6.18 3.45
N VAL A 37 -14.62 -7.45 3.31
CA VAL A 37 -13.76 -8.52 2.78
C VAL A 37 -14.35 -9.01 1.46
N LYS A 38 -13.56 -8.97 0.37
CA LYS A 38 -13.97 -9.47 -0.96
C LYS A 38 -12.81 -10.12 -1.69
N THR A 39 -13.11 -10.78 -2.79
CA THR A 39 -12.11 -11.25 -3.76
C THR A 39 -11.95 -10.25 -4.90
N LYS A 40 -10.73 -10.17 -5.47
CA LYS A 40 -10.42 -9.39 -6.68
C LYS A 40 -9.66 -10.23 -7.69
N THR A 41 -9.91 -9.99 -8.96
CA THR A 41 -9.15 -10.59 -10.06
C THR A 41 -7.82 -9.82 -10.27
N PRO A 42 -6.71 -10.53 -10.57
CA PRO A 42 -5.43 -9.90 -10.87
C PRO A 42 -5.42 -9.26 -12.26
N LYS A 43 -4.39 -8.44 -12.52
CA LYS A 43 -4.09 -7.94 -13.87
C LYS A 43 -3.65 -9.10 -14.77
N LYS A 44 -4.08 -9.09 -16.03
CA LYS A 44 -3.52 -9.96 -17.09
C LYS A 44 -1.98 -9.86 -17.07
N PRO A 45 -1.21 -10.96 -17.22
CA PRO A 45 -1.57 -12.27 -17.77
C PRO A 45 -2.11 -13.28 -16.76
N ASN A 46 -2.10 -12.94 -15.48
CA ASN A 46 -2.45 -13.87 -14.41
C ASN A 46 -3.98 -14.02 -14.28
N SER A 47 -4.42 -15.18 -13.80
CA SER A 47 -5.84 -15.46 -13.48
C SER A 47 -5.92 -16.16 -12.13
N ALA A 48 -6.70 -15.59 -11.20
CA ALA A 48 -6.96 -16.13 -9.86
C ALA A 48 -8.04 -15.29 -9.15
N LEU A 49 -8.58 -15.80 -8.04
CA LEU A 49 -9.34 -15.01 -7.07
C LEU A 49 -8.44 -14.64 -5.89
N ARG A 50 -8.04 -13.38 -5.80
CA ARG A 50 -7.18 -12.89 -4.71
C ARG A 50 -8.04 -12.33 -3.58
N LYS A 51 -7.79 -12.79 -2.35
CA LYS A 51 -8.49 -12.33 -1.14
C LYS A 51 -7.97 -10.95 -0.71
N VAL A 52 -8.86 -9.99 -0.54
CA VAL A 52 -8.52 -8.63 -0.11
C VAL A 52 -9.52 -8.12 0.93
N ALA A 53 -9.07 -7.19 1.75
CA ALA A 53 -9.91 -6.45 2.69
C ALA A 53 -9.75 -4.94 2.49
N TRP A 54 -10.85 -4.21 2.61
CA TRP A 54 -10.85 -2.78 2.85
C TRP A 54 -10.68 -2.57 4.34
N VAL A 55 -9.65 -1.83 4.73
CA VAL A 55 -9.28 -1.61 6.11
C VAL A 55 -9.24 -0.11 6.38
N ARG A 56 -9.98 0.31 7.40
CA ARG A 56 -9.88 1.67 7.96
C ARG A 56 -8.79 1.66 9.03
N LEU A 57 -7.67 2.30 8.74
CA LEU A 57 -6.53 2.38 9.64
C LEU A 57 -6.82 3.34 10.80
N SER A 58 -6.04 3.25 11.88
CA SER A 58 -6.15 4.13 13.03
C SER A 58 -5.92 5.63 12.74
N ASN A 59 -5.37 5.99 11.58
CA ASN A 59 -5.29 7.39 11.12
C ASN A 59 -6.48 7.86 10.28
N GLY A 60 -7.56 7.06 10.21
CA GLY A 60 -8.75 7.37 9.43
C GLY A 60 -8.60 7.15 7.92
N LYS A 61 -7.44 6.71 7.43
CA LYS A 61 -7.27 6.38 6.01
C LYS A 61 -7.81 4.99 5.72
N GLU A 62 -8.57 4.89 4.63
CA GLU A 62 -9.04 3.62 4.11
C GLU A 62 -8.07 3.09 3.06
N VAL A 63 -7.68 1.82 3.20
CA VAL A 63 -6.72 1.15 2.33
C VAL A 63 -7.22 -0.23 1.94
N ILE A 64 -6.79 -0.71 0.78
CA ILE A 64 -7.01 -2.09 0.37
C ILE A 64 -5.76 -2.88 0.73
N ALA A 65 -5.95 -3.93 1.53
CA ALA A 65 -4.90 -4.81 2.00
C ALA A 65 -5.13 -6.24 1.49
N TYR A 66 -4.05 -6.90 1.08
CA TYR A 66 -4.06 -8.30 0.67
C TYR A 66 -4.06 -9.22 1.88
N ILE A 67 -4.83 -10.30 1.81
CA ILE A 67 -4.88 -11.33 2.85
C ILE A 67 -3.98 -12.49 2.39
N PRO A 68 -2.83 -12.70 3.04
CA PRO A 68 -1.91 -13.78 2.68
C PRO A 68 -2.46 -15.16 3.08
N GLY A 69 -1.85 -16.22 2.54
CA GLY A 69 -2.24 -17.59 2.83
C GLY A 69 -3.46 -18.10 2.06
N GLU A 70 -3.84 -19.34 2.35
CA GLU A 70 -4.91 -20.07 1.66
C GLU A 70 -6.29 -19.80 2.26
N GLY A 71 -6.41 -19.86 3.59
CA GLY A 71 -7.63 -19.55 4.33
C GLY A 71 -7.58 -18.20 5.05
N HIS A 72 -8.73 -17.72 5.52
CA HIS A 72 -8.83 -16.59 6.45
C HIS A 72 -10.16 -16.64 7.20
N ASN A 73 -10.18 -16.10 8.43
CA ASN A 73 -11.39 -15.96 9.26
C ASN A 73 -11.79 -14.48 9.46
N LEU A 74 -11.40 -13.61 8.52
CA LEU A 74 -11.70 -12.18 8.65
C LEU A 74 -13.14 -11.92 8.27
N GLN A 75 -13.83 -11.18 9.13
CA GLN A 75 -15.19 -10.71 8.93
C GLN A 75 -15.19 -9.18 8.89
N GLU A 76 -16.34 -8.59 8.59
CA GLU A 76 -16.54 -7.17 8.81
C GLU A 76 -16.26 -6.82 10.29
N HIS A 77 -15.70 -5.64 10.53
CA HIS A 77 -15.29 -5.16 11.86
C HIS A 77 -14.15 -5.92 12.55
N SER A 78 -13.55 -6.92 11.89
CA SER A 78 -12.35 -7.59 12.41
C SER A 78 -11.18 -6.60 12.56
N ILE A 79 -10.48 -6.67 13.69
CA ILE A 79 -9.30 -5.84 13.94
C ILE A 79 -8.07 -6.56 13.37
N VAL A 80 -7.31 -5.85 12.54
CA VAL A 80 -6.13 -6.38 11.86
C VAL A 80 -4.93 -5.46 11.99
N LEU A 81 -3.74 -6.04 11.91
CA LEU A 81 -2.49 -5.29 11.80
C LEU A 81 -2.08 -5.21 10.33
N VAL A 82 -1.87 -4.01 9.81
CA VAL A 82 -1.54 -3.79 8.40
C VAL A 82 -0.07 -3.43 8.25
N ARG A 83 0.63 -4.12 7.35
CA ARG A 83 2.01 -3.83 6.95
C ARG A 83 2.10 -3.34 5.50
N GLY A 84 3.22 -2.71 5.17
CA GLY A 84 3.52 -2.31 3.80
C GLY A 84 3.88 -3.51 2.92
N GLY A 85 3.56 -3.41 1.63
CA GLY A 85 3.96 -4.38 0.62
C GLY A 85 3.00 -4.34 -0.56
N GLN A 86 3.52 -4.08 -1.75
CA GLN A 86 2.69 -4.02 -2.95
C GLN A 86 2.54 -5.41 -3.55
N VAL A 87 1.29 -5.82 -3.77
CA VAL A 87 1.00 -7.01 -4.56
C VAL A 87 1.12 -6.64 -6.03
N LYS A 88 2.12 -7.20 -6.73
CA LYS A 88 2.41 -6.88 -8.14
C LYS A 88 1.21 -7.14 -9.06
N ASP A 89 0.48 -8.22 -8.79
CA ASP A 89 -0.66 -8.66 -9.59
C ASP A 89 -1.90 -7.78 -9.44
N LEU A 90 -2.08 -7.12 -8.29
CA LEU A 90 -3.29 -6.38 -7.96
C LEU A 90 -3.03 -4.87 -8.03
N PRO A 91 -3.60 -4.15 -9.02
CA PRO A 91 -3.47 -2.70 -9.06
C PRO A 91 -4.14 -2.06 -7.85
N GLY A 92 -3.44 -1.12 -7.22
CA GLY A 92 -3.95 -0.36 -6.07
C GLY A 92 -3.80 -1.05 -4.71
N VAL A 93 -3.39 -2.33 -4.65
CA VAL A 93 -3.17 -3.04 -3.38
C VAL A 93 -1.71 -2.91 -2.94
N ARG A 94 -1.48 -2.00 -1.99
CA ARG A 94 -0.13 -1.60 -1.52
C ARG A 94 0.21 -2.07 -0.11
N TYR A 95 -0.70 -2.82 0.51
CA TYR A 95 -0.61 -3.24 1.90
C TYR A 95 -0.98 -4.70 2.03
N HIS A 96 -0.50 -5.30 3.12
CA HIS A 96 -0.85 -6.66 3.54
C HIS A 96 -1.43 -6.60 4.95
N ILE A 97 -2.40 -7.46 5.21
CA ILE A 97 -2.71 -7.94 6.55
C ILE A 97 -1.68 -9.03 6.89
#